data_AF-A0A917QKM4-F1
#
_entry.id   AF-A0A917QKM4-F1
#
_cell.length_a   1.000
_cell.length_b   1.000
_cell.length_c   1.000
_cell.angle_alpha   90.00
_cell.angle_beta   90.00
_cell.angle_gamma   90.00
#
_symmetry.space_group_name_H-M   'P 1'
#
loop_
_entity.id
_entity.type
_entity.pdbx_description
1 polymer ?
#
loop_
_entity_poly.entity_id
_entity_poly.type
_entity_poly.pdbx_seq_one_letter_code
_entity_poly.pdbx_strand_id
1 'polypeptide(L)' 'MADADIVHAWENALRLAEFEYDGEERVLVIGPDSAGRMLELVAVPVHGPNRIIHADRLRPKFHDYLR' A
#
# COMPACT_ATOMS: atom_id res chain seq x y z
N MET A 1 13.79 3.68 -0.03
CA MET A 1 12.63 4.44 -0.54
C MET A 1 12.48 5.67 0.33
N ALA A 2 12.13 6.82 -0.23
CA ALA A 2 11.89 8.03 0.56
C ALA A 2 10.43 8.10 1.02
N ASP A 3 10.15 8.80 2.11
CA ASP A 3 8.78 8.99 2.61
C ASP A 3 7.87 9.61 1.55
N ALA A 4 8.41 10.53 0.74
CA ALA A 4 7.69 11.14 -0.38
C ALA A 4 7.20 10.12 -1.42
N ASP A 5 7.94 9.02 -1.63
CA ASP A 5 7.52 7.93 -2.53
C ASP A 5 6.34 7.13 -1.95
N ILE A 6 6.33 6.94 -0.62
CA ILE A 6 5.24 6.26 0.09
C ILE A 6 3.96 7.12 0.02
N VAL A 7 4.10 8.42 0.29
CA VAL A 7 2.99 9.38 0.19
C VAL A 7 2.47 9.42 -1.25
N HIS A 8 3.37 9.52 -2.24
CA HIS A 8 2.98 9.52 -3.64
C HIS A 8 2.20 8.26 -4.03
N ALA A 9 2.66 7.07 -3.63
CA ALA A 9 1.96 5.82 -3.91
C ALA A 9 0.62 5.69 -3.19
N TRP A 10 0.49 6.25 -1.99
CA TRP A 10 -0.77 6.32 -1.25
C TRP A 10 -1.78 7.25 -1.95
N GLU A 11 -1.35 8.46 -2.31
CA GLU A 11 -2.20 9.47 -2.96
C GLU A 11 -2.61 9.07 -4.39
N ASN A 12 -1.76 8.28 -5.07
CA ASN A 12 -1.97 7.81 -6.43
C ASN A 12 -2.26 6.30 -6.48
N ALA A 13 -2.90 5.76 -5.44
CA ALA A 13 -3.22 4.35 -5.35
C ALA A 13 -4.09 3.89 -6.53
N LEU A 14 -3.65 2.84 -7.21
CA LEU A 14 -4.39 2.18 -8.28
C LEU A 14 -5.34 1.10 -7.74
N ARG A 15 -4.98 0.49 -6.61
CA ARG A 15 -5.79 -0.55 -5.98
C ARG A 15 -5.74 -0.48 -4.46
N LEU A 16 -6.88 -0.77 -3.86
CA LEU A 16 -7.08 -0.98 -2.42
C LEU A 16 -7.75 -2.33 -2.20
N ALA A 17 -7.22 -3.15 -1.29
CA ALA A 17 -7.82 -4.41 -0.89
C ALA A 17 -7.75 -4.56 0.63
N GLU A 18 -8.91 -4.69 1.26
CA GLU A 18 -9.02 -4.95 2.70
C GLU A 18 -8.77 -6.43 2.98
N PHE A 19 -8.10 -6.72 4.08
CA PHE A 19 -7.88 -8.07 4.57
C PHE A 19 -7.70 -8.08 6.09
N GLU A 20 -8.05 -9.19 6.72
CA GLU A 20 -7.75 -9.43 8.12
C GLU A 20 -6.39 -10.13 8.23
N TYR A 21 -5.58 -9.71 9.20
CA TYR A 21 -4.36 -10.42 9.58
C TYR A 21 -4.22 -10.38 11.10
N ASP A 22 -4.17 -11.56 11.71
CA ASP A 22 -4.01 -11.71 13.16
C ASP A 22 -5.09 -10.98 13.98
N GLY A 23 -6.35 -11.01 13.48
CA GLY A 23 -7.48 -10.33 14.10
C GLY A 23 -7.52 -8.81 13.89
N GLU A 24 -6.58 -8.24 13.12
CA GLU A 24 -6.56 -6.81 12.78
C GLU A 24 -6.94 -6.58 11.32
N GLU A 25 -7.80 -5.59 11.08
CA GLU A 25 -8.10 -5.10 9.73
C GLU A 25 -6.90 -4.35 9.14
N ARG A 26 -6.59 -4.65 7.87
CA ARG A 26 -5.51 -4.04 7.12
C ARG A 26 -5.95 -3.72 5.71
N VAL A 27 -5.29 -2.74 5.11
CA VAL A 27 -5.50 -2.36 3.72
C VAL A 27 -4.21 -2.53 2.96
N LEU A 28 -4.23 -3.41 1.95
CA LEU A 28 -3.20 -3.47 0.93
C LEU A 28 -3.47 -2.33 -0.07
N VAL A 29 -2.46 -1.51 -0.28
CA VAL A 29 -2.46 -0.43 -1.26
C VAL A 29 -1.43 -0.74 -2.32
N ILE A 30 -1.80 -0.60 -3.59
CA ILE A 30 -0.86 -0.71 -4.70
C ILE A 30 -0.89 0.60 -5.48
N GLY A 31 0.28 1.25 -5.58
CA GLY A 31 0.44 2.54 -6.25
C GLY A 31 1.87 2.80 -6.69
N PRO A 32 2.12 3.77 -7.59
CA PRO A 32 3.46 4.08 -8.08
C PRO A 32 4.24 5.01 -7.13
N ASP A 33 5.55 4.80 -7.02
CA ASP A 33 6.48 5.81 -6.49
C ASP A 33 6.61 7.03 -7.44
N SER A 34 7.34 8.05 -7.02
CA SER A 34 7.57 9.27 -7.83
C SER A 34 8.28 9.01 -9.17
N ALA A 35 8.93 7.85 -9.32
CA ALA A 35 9.60 7.40 -10.53
C ALA A 35 8.79 6.36 -11.33
N GLY A 36 7.52 6.11 -10.96
CA GLY A 36 6.62 5.17 -11.63
C GLY A 36 6.84 3.70 -11.29
N ARG A 37 7.66 3.37 -10.28
CA ARG A 37 7.84 1.99 -9.83
C ARG A 37 6.69 1.59 -8.92
N MET A 38 6.09 0.44 -9.18
CA MET A 38 4.96 -0.03 -8.37
C MET A 38 5.42 -0.43 -6.96
N LEU A 39 4.69 0.07 -5.97
CA LEU A 39 4.85 -0.23 -4.56
C LEU A 39 3.64 -1.00 -4.03
N GLU A 40 3.91 -1.82 -3.02
CA GLU A 40 2.91 -2.40 -2.13
C GLU A 40 3.01 -1.71 -0.76
N LEU A 41 1.92 -1.16 -0.26
CA LEU A 41 1.82 -0.59 1.08
C LEU A 41 0.83 -1.40 1.90
N VAL A 42 1.07 -1.52 3.20
CA VAL A 42 0.06 -2.01 4.15
C VAL A 42 -0.25 -0.89 5.13
N ALA A 43 -1.52 -0.49 5.15
CA ALA A 43 -2.04 0.44 6.13
C ALA A 43 -2.87 -0.30 7.18
N VAL A 44 -2.77 0.16 8.43
CA VAL A 44 -3.70 -0.21 9.50
C VAL A 44 -4.66 0.96 9.70
N PRO A 45 -5.98 0.77 9.54
CA PRO A 45 -6.97 1.77 9.89
C PRO A 45 -6.90 2.06 11.39
N VAL A 46 -6.81 3.33 11.75
CA VAL A 46 -6.84 3.79 13.15
C VAL A 46 -7.80 4.95 13.26
N HIS A 47 -8.23 5.31 14.46
CA HIS A 47 -9.03 6.52 14.72
C HIS A 47 -8.17 7.80 14.56
N GLY A 48 -7.60 8.01 13.37
CA GLY A 48 -6.62 9.04 13.01
C GLY A 48 -6.16 8.86 11.55
N PRO A 49 -5.09 9.53 11.09
CA PRO A 49 -4.55 9.28 9.75
C PRO A 49 -4.11 7.82 9.63
N ASN A 50 -4.40 7.19 8.49
CA ASN A 50 -4.01 5.80 8.22
C ASN A 50 -2.52 5.61 8.45
N ARG A 51 -2.14 4.57 9.19
CA ARG A 51 -0.75 4.29 9.51
C ARG A 51 -0.19 3.27 8.54
N ILE A 52 0.76 3.69 7.70
CA ILE A 52 1.51 2.79 6.84
C ILE A 52 2.54 2.05 7.71
N ILE A 53 2.37 0.72 7.81
CA ILE A 53 3.24 -0.16 8.60
C ILE A 53 4.20 -0.97 7.73
N HIS A 54 3.99 -0.96 6.42
CA HIS A 54 4.79 -1.66 5.43
C HIS A 54 4.81 -0.89 4.12
N ALA A 55 5.98 -0.82 3.49
CA ALA A 55 6.13 -0.22 2.17
C ALA A 55 7.31 -0.88 1.44
N ASP A 56 7.02 -1.64 0.40
CA ASP A 56 8.00 -2.38 -0.42
C ASP A 56 7.73 -2.17 -1.90
N ARG A 57 8.68 -2.59 -2.75
CA ARG A 57 8.40 -2.80 -4.18
C ARG A 57 7.35 -3.87 -4.37
N LEU A 58 6.41 -3.64 -5.28
CA LEU A 58 5.32 -4.57 -5.57
C LEU A 58 5.87 -5.96 -5.90
N ARG A 59 5.50 -6.96 -5.08
CA ARG A 59 5.92 -8.35 -5.27
C ARG A 59 4.99 -9.09 -6.24
N PRO A 60 5.50 -10.09 -6.98
CA PRO A 60 4.71 -10.85 -7.96
C PRO A 60 3.41 -11.47 -7.41
N LYS A 61 3.40 -11.88 -6.13
CA LYS A 61 2.22 -12.46 -5.48
C LYS A 61 1.00 -11.53 -5.42
N PHE A 62 1.19 -10.23 -5.63
CA PHE A 62 0.11 -9.24 -5.64
C PHE A 62 -0.26 -8.76 -7.05
N HIS A 63 0.36 -9.29 -8.11
CA HIS A 63 0.02 -8.89 -9.48
C HIS A 63 -1.41 -9.25 -9.87
N ASP A 64 -2.02 -10.24 -9.23
CA ASP A 64 -3.42 -10.60 -9.47
C ASP A 64 -4.41 -9.49 -9.09
N TYR A 65 -3.99 -8.55 -8.23
CA TYR A 65 -4.77 -7.35 -7.89
C TYR A 65 -4.73 -6.26 -8.96
N LEU A 66 -3.92 -6.41 -10.01
CA LEU A 66 -3.78 -5.45 -11.13
C LEU A 66 -4.59 -5.84 -12.37
N ARG A 67 -5.41 -6.89 -12.28
CA ARG A 67 -6.23 -7.39 -13.41
C ARG A 67 -7.55 -6.64 -13.55
#